data_AF-A0A7S4IG23-F1
#
_entry.id   AF-A0A7S4IG23-F1
#
_cell.length_a   1.000
_cell.length_b   1.000
_cell.length_c   1.000
_cell.angle_alpha   90.00
_cell.angle_beta   90.00
_cell.angle_gamma   90.00
#
_symmetry.space_group_name_H-M   'P 1'
#
loop_
_entity.id
_entity.type
_entity.pdbx_description
1 polymer ?
#
loop_
_entity_poly.entity_id
_entity_poly.type
_entity_poly.pdbx_seq_one_letter_code
_entity_poly.pdbx_strand_id
1 'polypeptide(L)'
;MTRRPHFQWRRLRGVVDAKKLPSKWYCHMNKNDPDRAKCSAPEEEYETPTTPESASDQRTRKHLRLWVRRLQCNEAYESRLPTMTRGKRRSATTSAKEPYEWVRCCNPSCGKWRALLRFMDAQTVVESCKNGEWYCVLNTWDEKAASCAAPQESLPAIGCPPWVMQDEE
;
A
#
# COMPACT_ATOMS: atom_id res chain seq x y z
N MET A 1 17.40 18.73 -48.75
CA MET A 1 16.64 18.95 -47.51
C MET A 1 16.14 17.61 -46.99
N THR A 2 16.84 16.99 -46.05
CA THR A 2 16.43 15.72 -45.43
C THR A 2 15.33 15.99 -44.41
N ARG A 3 14.08 15.61 -44.72
CA ARG A 3 12.98 15.67 -43.74
C ARG A 3 13.31 14.70 -42.60
N ARG A 4 13.32 15.21 -41.36
CA ARG A 4 13.47 14.35 -40.17
C ARG A 4 12.33 13.32 -40.14
N PRO A 5 12.61 12.05 -39.82
CA PRO A 5 11.54 11.07 -39.61
C PRO A 5 10.65 11.56 -38.47
N HIS A 6 9.36 11.71 -38.77
CA HIS A 6 8.35 12.08 -37.79
C HIS A 6 7.73 10.79 -37.24
N PHE A 7 7.92 10.52 -35.96
CA PHE A 7 7.31 9.38 -35.28
C PHE A 7 6.01 9.86 -34.61
N GLN A 8 4.93 9.11 -34.81
CA GLN A 8 3.64 9.34 -34.15
C GLN A 8 3.14 8.03 -33.58
N TRP A 9 2.56 8.10 -32.38
CA TRP A 9 1.86 6.96 -31.82
C TRP A 9 0.50 6.77 -32.50
N ARG A 10 0.16 5.51 -32.79
CA ARG A 10 -1.15 5.10 -33.33
C ARG A 10 -1.74 4.01 -32.47
N ARG A 11 -3.01 4.16 -32.08
CA ARG A 11 -3.70 3.13 -31.31
C ARG A 11 -4.09 1.99 -32.24
N LEU A 12 -3.61 0.79 -31.93
CA LEU A 12 -4.09 -0.42 -32.57
C LEU A 12 -5.34 -0.88 -31.83
N ARG A 13 -6.53 -0.63 -32.40
CA ARG A 13 -7.81 -1.07 -31.81
C ARG A 13 -7.98 -2.58 -31.97
N GLY A 14 -8.53 -3.24 -30.96
CA GLY A 14 -8.76 -4.70 -30.91
C GLY A 14 -7.60 -5.49 -30.31
N VAL A 15 -7.69 -6.83 -30.35
CA VAL A 15 -6.61 -7.72 -29.92
C VAL A 15 -5.58 -7.80 -31.03
N VAL A 16 -4.44 -7.12 -30.86
CA VAL A 16 -3.32 -7.18 -31.80
C VAL A 16 -2.15 -7.93 -31.18
N ASP A 17 -1.69 -8.97 -31.88
CA ASP A 17 -0.47 -9.68 -31.50
C ASP A 17 0.76 -8.89 -31.94
N ALA A 18 1.44 -8.28 -30.97
CA ALA A 18 2.64 -7.48 -31.21
C ALA A 18 3.75 -8.28 -31.93
N LYS A 19 3.79 -9.61 -31.77
CA LYS A 19 4.79 -10.47 -32.43
C LYS A 19 4.55 -10.62 -33.93
N LYS A 20 3.33 -10.35 -34.40
CA LYS A 20 2.95 -10.41 -35.83
C LYS A 20 3.10 -9.06 -36.52
N LEU A 21 3.45 -8.00 -35.78
CA LEU A 21 3.73 -6.69 -36.36
C LEU A 21 5.14 -6.65 -36.96
N PRO A 22 5.32 -5.98 -38.09
CA PRO A 22 6.63 -5.81 -38.69
C PRO A 22 7.53 -4.93 -37.82
N SER A 23 8.84 -5.14 -37.90
CA SER A 23 9.85 -4.37 -37.17
C SER A 23 9.83 -2.87 -37.51
N LYS A 24 9.37 -2.52 -38.70
CA LYS A 24 9.06 -1.15 -39.12
C LYS A 24 7.59 -1.09 -39.52
N TRP A 25 6.86 -0.18 -38.89
CA TRP A 25 5.45 0.04 -39.14
C TRP A 25 5.23 1.49 -39.57
N TYR A 26 4.51 1.68 -40.68
CA TYR A 26 4.27 2.99 -41.28
C TYR A 26 2.79 3.35 -41.17
N CYS A 27 2.46 4.65 -41.18
CA CYS A 27 1.07 5.12 -41.02
C CYS A 27 0.08 4.43 -41.98
N HIS A 28 0.45 4.21 -43.25
CA HIS A 28 -0.41 3.55 -44.24
C HIS A 28 -0.69 2.06 -43.96
N MET A 29 0.01 1.46 -43.00
CA MET A 29 -0.21 0.08 -42.54
C MET A 29 -1.31 0.01 -41.46
N ASN A 30 -1.85 1.16 -41.04
CA ASN A 30 -2.99 1.21 -40.14
C ASN A 30 -4.28 0.82 -40.86
N LYS A 31 -4.66 -0.45 -40.73
CA LYS A 31 -5.91 -0.99 -41.29
C LYS A 31 -7.12 -0.75 -40.39
N ASN A 32 -6.89 -0.41 -39.13
CA ASN A 32 -7.93 -0.35 -38.11
C ASN A 32 -8.50 1.07 -37.96
N ASP A 33 -7.81 2.08 -38.49
CA ASP A 33 -8.22 3.48 -38.51
C ASP A 33 -7.73 4.15 -39.81
N PRO A 34 -8.56 4.13 -40.89
CA PRO A 34 -8.22 4.73 -42.18
C PRO A 34 -7.96 6.24 -42.12
N ASP A 35 -8.62 6.96 -41.21
CA ASP A 35 -8.48 8.42 -41.07
C ASP A 35 -7.08 8.79 -40.56
N ARG A 36 -6.46 7.88 -39.80
CA ARG A 36 -5.09 8.00 -39.27
C ARG A 36 -4.05 7.19 -40.03
N ALA A 37 -4.40 6.64 -41.20
CA ALA A 37 -3.50 5.89 -42.05
C ALA A 37 -2.53 6.77 -42.89
N LYS A 38 -2.28 8.01 -42.46
CA LYS A 38 -1.43 9.00 -43.14
C LYS A 38 -0.56 9.77 -42.15
N CYS A 39 0.62 10.20 -42.58
CA CYS A 39 1.57 10.91 -41.71
C CYS A 39 1.09 12.32 -41.31
N SER A 40 0.17 12.91 -42.06
CA SER A 40 -0.40 14.23 -41.77
C SER A 40 -1.52 14.21 -40.72
N ALA A 41 -2.04 13.03 -40.37
CA ALA A 41 -3.06 12.93 -39.34
C ALA A 41 -2.42 13.21 -37.97
N PRO A 42 -3.05 14.05 -37.12
CA PRO A 42 -2.51 14.40 -35.81
C PRO A 42 -2.35 13.17 -34.93
N GLU A 43 -1.40 13.22 -33.99
CA GLU A 43 -1.22 12.19 -32.96
C GLU A 43 -2.48 12.10 -32.09
N GLU A 44 -2.81 10.89 -31.64
CA GLU A 44 -3.91 10.69 -30.70
C GLU A 44 -3.46 11.12 -29.30
N GLU A 45 -4.28 11.91 -28.60
CA GLU A 45 -4.07 12.12 -27.17
C GLU A 45 -4.28 10.79 -26.45
N TYR A 46 -3.33 10.41 -25.61
CA TYR A 46 -3.47 9.25 -24.74
C TYR A 46 -4.46 9.60 -23.63
N GLU A 47 -5.75 9.55 -23.94
CA GLU A 47 -6.75 9.43 -22.90
C GLU A 47 -6.53 8.06 -22.26
N THR A 48 -5.82 8.03 -21.12
CA THR A 48 -5.94 6.90 -20.20
C THR A 48 -7.42 6.77 -19.92
N PRO A 49 -8.09 5.72 -20.43
CA PRO A 49 -9.45 5.47 -20.01
C PRO A 49 -9.36 5.37 -18.50
N THR A 50 -10.14 6.17 -17.80
CA THR A 50 -10.33 6.02 -16.37
C THR A 50 -11.10 4.72 -16.21
N THR A 51 -10.43 3.58 -16.44
CA THR A 51 -11.02 2.28 -16.20
C THR A 51 -11.44 2.32 -14.74
N PRO A 52 -12.75 2.23 -14.45
CA PRO A 52 -13.22 2.26 -13.10
C PRO A 52 -12.47 1.15 -12.38
N GLU A 53 -11.80 1.56 -11.32
CA GLU A 53 -10.90 0.68 -10.62
C GLU A 53 -11.64 -0.57 -10.13
N SER A 54 -11.09 -1.74 -10.39
CA SER A 54 -11.68 -3.00 -9.95
C SER A 54 -11.82 -3.02 -8.41
N ALA A 55 -12.82 -3.74 -7.89
CA ALA A 55 -12.98 -3.89 -6.44
C ALA A 55 -11.73 -4.50 -5.77
N SER A 56 -11.00 -5.37 -6.49
CA SER A 56 -9.70 -5.92 -6.07
C SER A 56 -8.62 -4.85 -5.97
N ASP A 57 -8.51 -3.96 -6.95
CA ASP A 57 -7.52 -2.88 -6.92
C ASP A 57 -7.86 -1.88 -5.79
N GLN A 58 -9.14 -1.57 -5.58
CA GLN A 58 -9.57 -0.68 -4.49
C GLN A 58 -9.16 -1.23 -3.13
N ARG A 59 -9.36 -2.54 -2.91
CA ARG A 59 -8.94 -3.24 -1.70
C ARG A 59 -7.42 -3.22 -1.55
N THR A 60 -6.70 -3.52 -2.62
CA THR A 60 -5.23 -3.51 -2.65
C THR A 60 -4.68 -2.13 -2.35
N ARG A 61 -5.23 -1.05 -2.92
CA ARG A 61 -4.77 0.32 -2.63
C ARG A 61 -5.04 0.73 -1.20
N LYS A 62 -6.20 0.39 -0.63
CA LYS A 62 -6.48 0.64 0.80
C LYS A 62 -5.44 -0.07 1.67
N HIS A 63 -5.15 -1.34 1.36
CA HIS A 63 -4.13 -2.12 2.04
C HIS A 63 -2.73 -1.48 1.94
N LEU A 64 -2.26 -1.16 0.73
CA LEU A 64 -0.95 -0.55 0.50
C LEU A 64 -0.82 0.80 1.21
N ARG A 65 -1.89 1.63 1.22
CA ARG A 65 -1.90 2.90 1.95
C ARG A 65 -1.68 2.71 3.45
N LEU A 66 -2.36 1.74 4.07
CA LEU A 66 -2.16 1.42 5.48
C LEU A 66 -0.78 0.85 5.76
N TRP A 67 -0.27 -0.01 4.89
CA TRP A 67 1.07 -0.58 5.02
C TRP A 67 2.16 0.49 4.94
N VAL A 68 2.10 1.40 3.96
CA VAL A 68 3.03 2.54 3.85
C VAL A 68 2.96 3.43 5.08
N ARG A 69 1.75 3.75 5.57
CA ARG A 69 1.59 4.51 6.82
C ARG A 69 2.29 3.82 7.99
N ARG A 70 2.11 2.51 8.16
CA ARG A 70 2.78 1.76 9.23
C ARG A 70 4.29 1.84 9.09
N LEU A 71 4.85 1.65 7.90
CA LEU A 71 6.31 1.79 7.70
C LEU A 71 6.81 3.18 8.13
N GLN A 72 6.11 4.24 7.75
CA GLN A 72 6.46 5.60 8.15
C GLN A 72 6.38 5.79 9.67
N CYS A 73 5.35 5.24 10.32
CA CYS A 73 5.23 5.24 11.78
C CYS A 73 6.38 4.48 12.45
N ASN A 74 6.75 3.30 11.94
CA ASN A 74 7.89 2.53 12.42
C ASN A 74 9.19 3.35 12.32
N GLU A 75 9.49 3.93 11.17
CA GLU A 75 10.67 4.76 10.95
C GLU A 75 10.69 5.99 11.87
N ALA A 76 9.55 6.65 12.05
CA ALA A 76 9.40 7.80 12.93
C ALA A 76 9.51 7.45 14.41
N TYR A 77 9.14 6.23 14.81
CA TYR A 77 9.35 5.74 16.17
C TYR A 77 10.83 5.37 16.39
N GLU A 78 11.43 4.66 15.44
CA GLU A 78 12.85 4.29 15.51
C GLU A 78 13.79 5.51 15.51
N SER A 79 13.41 6.61 14.85
CA SER A 79 14.18 7.85 14.86
C SER A 79 14.16 8.57 16.22
N ARG A 80 13.11 8.36 17.03
CA ARG A 80 12.98 8.90 18.39
C ARG A 80 13.69 8.05 19.44
N LEU A 81 14.02 6.80 19.13
CA LEU A 81 14.74 5.93 20.05
C LEU A 81 16.18 6.42 20.26
N PRO A 82 16.72 6.38 21.50
CA PRO A 82 18.12 6.68 21.75
C PRO A 82 19.04 5.80 20.89
N THR A 83 20.10 6.39 20.33
CA THR A 83 21.04 5.73 19.39
C THR A 83 21.57 4.38 19.91
N MET A 84 21.79 4.27 21.23
CA MET A 84 22.22 3.04 21.92
C MET A 84 21.19 1.91 21.85
N THR A 85 19.90 2.22 21.83
CA THR A 85 18.80 1.24 21.77
C THR A 85 18.44 0.84 20.33
N ARG A 86 18.74 1.71 19.35
CA ARG A 86 18.48 1.49 17.93
C ARG A 86 19.27 0.33 17.34
N GLY A 87 20.52 0.14 17.76
CA GLY A 87 21.38 -0.97 17.31
C GLY A 87 20.96 -2.33 17.87
N LYS A 88 20.51 -2.38 19.13
CA LYS A 88 20.09 -3.63 19.80
C LYS A 88 18.77 -4.16 19.25
N ARG A 89 17.85 -3.27 18.86
CA ARG A 89 16.55 -3.64 18.25
C ARG A 89 16.66 -4.04 16.77
N ARG A 90 17.68 -3.56 16.03
CA ARG A 90 18.01 -4.07 14.68
C ARG A 90 18.42 -5.54 14.66
N SER A 91 18.96 -6.06 15.77
CA SER A 91 19.29 -7.47 15.92
C SER A 91 18.05 -8.35 16.15
N ALA A 92 16.95 -7.76 16.64
CA ALA A 92 15.63 -8.39 16.74
C ALA A 92 14.86 -8.26 15.41
N THR A 93 15.54 -8.50 14.28
CA THR A 93 14.89 -8.89 13.04
C THR A 93 14.22 -10.24 13.27
N THR A 94 13.04 -10.19 13.88
CA THR A 94 12.04 -11.23 13.79
C THR A 94 11.89 -11.58 12.31
N SER A 95 12.00 -12.87 12.03
CA SER A 95 11.89 -13.44 10.70
C SER A 95 10.72 -12.80 9.97
N ALA A 96 10.85 -12.50 8.67
CA ALA A 96 9.73 -11.97 7.87
C ALA A 96 8.44 -12.84 7.95
N LYS A 97 8.58 -14.06 8.48
CA LYS A 97 7.54 -15.07 8.72
C LYS A 97 6.72 -14.86 10.00
N GLU A 98 7.18 -14.11 11.00
CA GLU A 98 6.41 -13.95 12.24
C GLU A 98 5.22 -12.99 12.06
N PRO A 99 4.02 -13.36 12.58
CA PRO A 99 2.85 -12.49 12.55
C PRO A 99 3.10 -11.17 13.31
N TYR A 100 2.39 -10.12 12.91
CA TYR A 100 2.34 -8.91 13.73
C TYR A 100 1.61 -9.20 15.04
N GLU A 101 2.17 -8.74 16.15
CA GLU A 101 1.48 -8.77 17.44
C GLU A 101 0.54 -7.56 17.62
N TRP A 102 -0.41 -7.72 18.55
CA TRP A 102 -1.51 -6.79 18.76
C TRP A 102 -1.73 -6.55 20.25
N VAL A 103 -2.09 -5.32 20.63
CA VAL A 103 -2.47 -4.96 21.99
C VAL A 103 -3.90 -4.41 22.02
N ARG A 104 -4.69 -4.85 23.00
CA ARG A 104 -6.09 -4.42 23.18
C ARG A 104 -6.17 -3.25 24.14
N CYS A 105 -7.01 -2.27 23.81
CA CYS A 105 -7.34 -1.20 24.74
C CYS A 105 -8.20 -1.72 25.90
N CYS A 106 -7.76 -1.45 27.13
CA CYS A 106 -8.46 -1.79 28.38
C CYS A 106 -9.64 -0.86 28.69
N ASN A 107 -9.86 0.23 27.93
CA ASN A 107 -11.05 1.06 28.11
C ASN A 107 -12.32 0.24 27.77
N PRO A 108 -13.25 0.03 28.72
CA PRO A 108 -14.48 -0.74 28.51
C PRO A 108 -15.34 -0.23 27.36
N SER A 109 -15.30 1.08 27.07
CA SER A 109 -16.05 1.68 25.96
C SER A 109 -15.28 1.68 24.62
N CYS A 110 -14.09 1.10 24.56
CA CYS A 110 -13.24 1.12 23.38
C CYS A 110 -12.95 -0.27 22.82
N GLY A 111 -12.27 -1.13 23.59
CA GLY A 111 -11.94 -2.50 23.18
C GLY A 111 -11.04 -2.68 21.94
N LYS A 112 -10.68 -1.59 21.23
CA LYS A 112 -9.94 -1.62 19.95
C LYS A 112 -8.55 -2.22 20.06
N TRP A 113 -8.12 -2.86 18.99
CA TRP A 113 -6.81 -3.49 18.84
C TRP A 113 -5.85 -2.61 18.06
N ARG A 114 -4.62 -2.42 18.57
CA ARG A 114 -3.55 -1.69 17.88
C ARG A 114 -2.39 -2.63 17.54
N ALA A 115 -1.89 -2.49 16.31
CA ALA A 115 -0.76 -3.27 15.83
C ALA A 115 0.51 -2.83 16.56
N LEU A 116 1.33 -3.78 16.96
CA LEU A 116 2.68 -3.52 17.45
C LEU A 116 3.67 -3.43 16.30
N LEU A 117 4.81 -2.78 16.54
CA LEU A 117 5.94 -2.81 15.64
C LEU A 117 6.52 -4.24 15.59
N ARG A 118 7.17 -4.62 14.48
CA ARG A 118 7.69 -6.00 14.28
C ARG A 118 8.67 -6.47 15.36
N PHE A 119 9.35 -5.55 16.03
CA PHE A 119 10.35 -5.83 17.06
C PHE A 119 9.78 -5.67 18.49
N MET A 120 8.48 -5.44 18.62
CA MET A 120 7.78 -5.30 19.89
C MET A 120 6.94 -6.53 20.14
N ASP A 121 6.88 -6.94 21.39
CA ASP A 121 6.06 -8.04 21.88
C ASP A 121 4.95 -7.50 22.79
N ALA A 122 3.76 -8.12 22.72
CA ALA A 122 2.57 -7.66 23.44
C ALA A 122 2.72 -7.82 24.94
N GLN A 123 3.40 -8.86 25.41
CA GLN A 123 3.62 -9.07 26.83
C GLN A 123 4.46 -7.94 27.44
N THR A 124 5.62 -7.61 26.87
CA THR A 124 6.46 -6.52 27.38
C THR A 124 5.74 -5.17 27.33
N VAL A 125 4.95 -4.91 26.27
CA VAL A 125 4.15 -3.67 26.19
C VAL A 125 3.16 -3.58 27.36
N VAL A 126 2.43 -4.66 27.62
CA VAL A 126 1.44 -4.73 28.69
C VAL A 126 2.10 -4.66 30.07
N GLU A 127 3.17 -5.42 30.30
CA GLU A 127 3.92 -5.45 31.57
C GLU A 127 4.56 -4.09 31.90
N SER A 128 4.93 -3.30 30.89
CA SER A 128 5.43 -1.94 31.11
C SER A 128 4.36 -0.95 31.56
N CYS A 129 3.08 -1.31 31.45
CA CYS A 129 1.96 -0.48 31.86
C CYS A 129 1.57 -0.74 33.32
N LYS A 130 1.04 0.29 33.97
CA LYS A 130 0.53 0.17 35.34
C LYS A 130 -0.59 -0.88 35.36
N ASN A 131 -0.46 -1.87 36.24
CA ASN A 131 -1.40 -2.98 36.43
C ASN A 131 -1.62 -3.87 35.19
N GLY A 132 -0.74 -3.82 34.18
CA GLY A 132 -0.98 -4.57 32.94
C GLY A 132 -2.12 -4.00 32.10
N GLU A 133 -2.49 -2.73 32.27
CA GLU A 133 -3.57 -2.10 31.53
C GLU A 133 -3.03 -1.16 30.46
N TRP A 134 -3.26 -1.50 29.20
CA TRP A 134 -2.86 -0.68 28.07
C TRP A 134 -4.06 0.07 27.48
N TYR A 135 -3.86 1.34 27.14
CA TYR A 135 -4.91 2.21 26.60
C TYR A 135 -4.45 2.82 25.28
N CYS A 136 -5.37 3.13 24.35
CA CYS A 136 -5.00 3.70 23.05
C CYS A 136 -4.10 4.94 23.14
N VAL A 137 -4.27 5.77 24.17
CA VAL A 137 -3.44 6.97 24.40
C VAL A 137 -1.96 6.64 24.68
N LEU A 138 -1.65 5.42 25.08
CA LEU A 138 -0.30 4.90 25.30
C LEU A 138 0.37 4.41 24.00
N ASN A 139 -0.31 4.52 22.85
CA ASN A 139 0.28 4.20 21.56
C ASN A 139 1.29 5.28 21.16
N THR A 140 2.56 5.05 21.48
CA THR A 140 3.66 5.98 21.19
C THR A 140 4.28 5.78 19.82
N TRP A 141 3.94 4.68 19.12
CA TRP A 141 4.51 4.33 17.82
C TRP A 141 3.60 4.68 16.63
N ASP A 142 2.31 4.93 16.87
CA ASP A 142 1.38 5.39 15.84
C ASP A 142 0.40 6.43 16.39
N GLU A 143 0.80 7.70 16.27
CA GLU A 143 0.04 8.88 16.74
C GLU A 143 -1.38 8.96 16.17
N LYS A 144 -1.58 8.54 14.92
CA LYS A 144 -2.90 8.58 14.26
C LYS A 144 -3.86 7.56 14.86
N ALA A 145 -3.34 6.53 15.54
CA ALA A 145 -4.12 5.53 16.26
C ALA A 145 -4.06 5.70 17.79
N ALA A 146 -3.43 6.78 18.30
CA ALA A 146 -3.22 7.05 19.72
C ALA A 146 -4.46 7.63 20.43
N SER A 147 -5.65 7.16 20.08
CA SER A 147 -6.92 7.59 20.66
C SER A 147 -7.98 6.51 20.55
N CYS A 148 -8.90 6.48 21.51
CA CYS A 148 -10.08 5.61 21.45
C CYS A 148 -11.06 6.03 20.34
N ALA A 149 -11.00 7.30 19.90
CA ALA A 149 -11.80 7.82 18.79
C ALA A 149 -11.23 7.44 17.41
N ALA A 150 -9.96 7.06 17.34
CA ALA A 150 -9.37 6.60 16.09
C ALA A 150 -9.99 5.24 15.68
N PRO A 151 -10.35 5.05 14.41
CA PRO A 151 -11.02 3.84 13.95
C PRO A 151 -10.15 2.59 14.15
N GLN A 152 -10.78 1.42 14.24
CA GLN A 152 -10.06 0.15 14.14
C GLN A 152 -9.43 0.06 12.75
N GLU A 153 -8.17 -0.33 12.67
CA GLU A 153 -7.51 -0.46 11.38
C GLU A 153 -8.17 -1.59 10.60
N SER A 154 -8.48 -1.38 9.31
CA SER A 154 -8.93 -2.47 8.44
C SER A 154 -7.72 -3.35 8.14
N LEU A 155 -7.62 -4.46 8.86
CA LEU A 155 -6.38 -5.21 8.98
C LEU A 155 -6.02 -5.92 7.68
N PRO A 156 -4.73 -6.04 7.34
CA PRO A 156 -4.35 -7.07 6.39
C PRO A 156 -4.77 -8.42 6.99
N ALA A 157 -5.47 -9.23 6.21
CA ALA A 157 -5.72 -10.65 6.55
C ALA A 157 -4.41 -11.42 6.82
N ILE A 158 -3.26 -10.88 6.38
CA ILE A 158 -1.93 -11.44 6.59
C ILE A 158 -1.44 -11.09 8.00
N GLY A 159 -1.47 -12.08 8.89
CA GLY A 159 -0.91 -12.00 10.24
C GLY A 159 -1.82 -11.32 11.27
N CYS A 160 -3.04 -10.94 10.88
CA CYS A 160 -4.10 -10.58 11.82
C CYS A 160 -4.81 -11.85 12.29
N PRO A 161 -4.71 -12.22 13.57
CA PRO A 161 -5.44 -13.36 14.08
C PRO A 161 -6.97 -13.15 13.93
N PRO A 162 -7.76 -14.19 13.63
CA PRO A 162 -9.21 -14.08 13.47
C PRO A 162 -9.93 -13.43 14.67
N TRP A 163 -9.40 -13.60 15.87
CA TRP A 163 -9.94 -13.03 17.11
C TRP A 163 -9.76 -11.50 17.23
N VAL A 164 -8.90 -10.88 16.41
CA VAL A 164 -8.76 -9.42 16.33
C VAL A 164 -9.87 -8.82 15.44
N MET A 165 -10.43 -9.62 14.52
CA MET A 165 -11.43 -9.15 13.55
C MET A 165 -12.87 -9.20 14.08
N GLN A 166 -13.08 -9.50 15.36
CA GLN A 166 -14.40 -9.54 15.97
C GLN A 166 -14.81 -8.14 16.41
N ASP A 167 -15.40 -7.36 15.49
CA ASP A 167 -16.28 -6.20 15.77
C ASP A 167 -17.13 -5.84 14.51
N GLU A 168 -17.56 -6.85 13.72
CA GLU A 168 -18.57 -6.66 12.65
C GLU A 168 -19.89 -7.36 13.00
N GLU A 169 -20.49 -7.00 14.13
CA GLU A 169 -21.92 -7.24 14.39
C GLU A 169 -22.66 -5.91 14.58
#